data_AF-A0A3C1Q2G2-F1
#
_entry.id   AF-A0A3C1Q2G2-F1
#
_cell.length_a   1.000
_cell.length_b   1.000
_cell.length_c   1.000
_cell.angle_alpha   90.00
_cell.angle_beta   90.00
_cell.angle_gamma   90.00
#
_symmetry.space_group_name_H-M   'P 1'
#
loop_
_entity.id
_entity.type
_entity.pdbx_description
1 polymer ?
#
loop_
_entity_poly.entity_id
_entity_poly.type
_entity_poly.pdbx_seq_one_letter_code
_entity_poly.pdbx_strand_id
1 'polypeptide(L)'
;MTSRLAFAIMALLIGVAFGNGVAEANKLISQSRKNDVEAMTVLDLVAGNLKEEGVTQVIEWVIENGYAQERKKVGDLIWSLPKNDQLMIKYVQTLSFYGERKQLEAVIKKLPNGNVNQKARFRLALLVAEDAQRDLTLTDTQRAKENQTVVSILDKLRKEDDLDELLQRWIKDLRYKVTHLVVGCEAPEIEGFDQDGKKFRLSDYRGKVVLLPFWGIW
;
A
#
# COMPACT_ATOMS: atom_id res chain seq x y z
N MET A 1 34.65 12.04 9.82
CA MET A 1 33.68 11.66 8.78
C MET A 1 33.77 10.15 8.59
N THR A 2 32.69 9.42 8.87
CA THR A 2 32.65 7.97 8.63
C THR A 2 32.69 7.71 7.12
N SER A 3 33.33 6.62 6.71
CA SER A 3 33.52 6.20 5.30
C SER A 3 32.21 6.17 4.49
N ARG A 4 31.07 5.93 5.14
CA ARG A 4 29.73 6.01 4.54
C ARG A 4 29.37 7.40 4.01
N LEU A 5 29.68 8.46 4.77
CA LEU A 5 29.36 9.84 4.37
C LEU A 5 30.19 10.27 3.15
N ALA A 6 31.45 9.81 3.07
CA ALA A 6 32.32 10.09 1.94
C ALA A 6 31.86 9.37 0.65
N PHE A 7 31.39 8.13 0.75
CA PHE A 7 30.82 7.39 -0.38
C PHE A 7 29.51 8.00 -0.88
N ALA A 8 28.60 8.39 0.03
CA ALA A 8 27.35 9.06 -0.34
C ALA A 8 27.60 10.41 -1.03
N ILE A 9 28.54 11.22 -0.53
CA ILE A 9 28.91 12.50 -1.14
C ILE A 9 29.56 12.31 -2.53
N MET A 10 30.43 11.30 -2.69
CA MET A 10 31.03 10.97 -3.98
C MET A 10 30.02 10.44 -5.00
N ALA A 11 29.07 9.58 -4.58
CA ALA A 11 28.01 9.08 -5.45
C ALA A 11 27.06 10.20 -5.90
N LEU A 12 26.71 11.12 -4.98
CA LEU A 12 25.97 12.34 -5.30
C LEU A 12 26.72 13.23 -6.30
N LEU A 13 28.03 13.38 -6.14
CA LEU A 13 28.86 14.16 -7.07
C LEU A 13 28.99 13.50 -8.45
N ILE A 14 29.03 12.16 -8.53
CA ILE A 14 29.15 11.42 -9.79
C ILE A 14 27.82 11.42 -10.56
N GLY A 15 26.69 11.10 -9.91
CA GLY A 15 25.38 11.09 -10.55
C GLY A 15 24.94 12.48 -11.03
N VAL A 16 25.28 13.54 -10.28
CA VAL A 16 25.00 14.93 -10.68
C VAL A 16 25.91 15.42 -11.81
N ALA A 17 27.17 14.95 -11.89
CA ALA A 17 28.15 15.47 -12.85
C ALA A 17 28.15 14.76 -14.21
N PHE A 18 27.72 13.50 -14.30
CA PHE A 18 27.91 12.68 -15.51
C PHE A 18 26.63 12.17 -16.19
N GLY A 19 25.44 12.41 -15.60
CA GLY A 19 24.16 12.01 -16.22
C GLY A 19 23.98 10.50 -16.38
N ASN A 20 24.62 9.72 -15.51
CA ASN A 20 24.64 8.25 -15.53
C ASN A 20 23.99 7.64 -14.26
N GLY A 21 23.18 8.41 -13.54
CA GLY A 21 22.64 8.03 -12.23
C GLY A 21 21.77 6.78 -12.31
N VAL A 22 20.98 6.63 -13.38
CA VAL A 22 20.14 5.44 -13.60
C VAL A 22 20.98 4.21 -13.89
N ALA A 23 22.06 4.34 -14.66
CA ALA A 23 22.96 3.22 -14.95
C ALA A 23 23.65 2.70 -13.68
N GLU A 24 24.11 3.62 -12.82
CA GLU A 24 24.72 3.27 -11.53
C GLU A 24 23.70 2.66 -10.56
N ALA A 25 22.50 3.24 -10.49
CA ALA A 25 21.40 2.70 -9.68
C ALA A 25 21.05 1.27 -10.11
N ASN A 26 20.91 1.02 -11.42
CA ASN A 26 20.63 -0.31 -11.95
C ASN A 26 21.74 -1.32 -11.66
N LYS A 27 23.01 -0.89 -11.68
CA LYS A 27 24.13 -1.73 -11.27
C LYS A 27 23.99 -2.16 -9.81
N LEU A 28 23.66 -1.24 -8.90
CA LEU A 28 23.42 -1.58 -7.50
C LEU A 28 22.19 -2.48 -7.32
N ILE A 29 21.07 -2.15 -7.97
CA ILE A 29 19.83 -2.94 -7.95
C ILE A 29 20.09 -4.39 -8.40
N SER A 30 20.89 -4.60 -9.45
CA SER A 30 21.23 -5.94 -9.94
C SER A 30 21.98 -6.79 -8.90
N GLN A 31 22.66 -6.15 -7.95
CA GLN A 31 23.41 -6.80 -6.87
C GLN A 31 22.54 -7.09 -5.64
N SER A 32 21.33 -6.54 -5.54
CA SER A 32 20.42 -6.68 -4.38
C SER A 32 20.04 -8.14 -4.08
N ARG A 33 20.04 -9.01 -5.08
CA ARG A 33 19.80 -10.45 -4.88
C ARG A 33 20.97 -11.17 -4.18
N LYS A 34 22.15 -10.56 -4.19
CA LYS A 34 23.39 -11.14 -3.64
C LYS A 34 23.78 -10.48 -2.32
N ASN A 35 23.54 -9.19 -2.17
CA ASN A 35 23.95 -8.38 -1.02
C ASN A 35 22.85 -7.41 -0.60
N ASP A 36 22.91 -6.94 0.65
CA ASP A 36 22.10 -5.82 1.10
C ASP A 36 22.48 -4.54 0.32
N VAL A 37 21.49 -3.96 -0.35
CA VAL A 37 21.62 -2.70 -1.09
C VAL A 37 20.83 -1.63 -0.37
N GLU A 38 21.50 -0.55 0.04
CA GLU A 38 20.87 0.58 0.71
C GLU A 38 19.99 1.36 -0.29
N ALA A 39 18.67 1.27 -0.13
CA ALA A 39 17.73 1.93 -1.03
C ALA A 39 17.86 3.46 -1.06
N MET A 40 18.34 4.08 0.03
CA MET A 40 18.66 5.50 0.04
C MET A 40 19.82 5.82 -0.92
N THR A 41 20.87 5.00 -0.95
CA THR A 41 21.99 5.17 -1.88
C THR A 41 21.51 5.06 -3.33
N VAL A 42 20.61 4.11 -3.62
CA VAL A 42 20.00 3.97 -4.95
C VAL A 42 19.18 5.21 -5.33
N LEU A 43 18.41 5.77 -4.39
CA LEU A 43 17.62 6.98 -4.61
C LEU A 43 18.49 8.21 -4.84
N ASP A 44 19.57 8.37 -4.06
CA ASP A 44 20.47 9.52 -4.14
C ASP A 44 21.17 9.63 -5.51
N LEU A 45 21.42 8.50 -6.18
CA LEU A 45 22.01 8.46 -7.53
C LEU A 45 21.13 9.14 -8.59
N VAL A 46 19.80 9.08 -8.44
CA VAL A 46 18.85 9.64 -9.41
C VAL A 46 18.23 10.97 -8.94
N ALA A 47 18.34 11.31 -7.66
CA ALA A 47 17.71 12.49 -7.07
C ALA A 47 18.19 13.82 -7.70
N GLY A 48 19.41 13.85 -8.26
CA GLY A 48 19.98 15.01 -8.91
C GLY A 48 19.45 15.28 -10.33
N ASN A 49 18.94 14.27 -11.02
CA ASN A 49 18.45 14.38 -12.40
C ASN A 49 17.18 13.55 -12.63
N LEU A 50 16.06 14.03 -12.11
CA LEU A 50 14.76 13.34 -12.20
C LEU A 50 14.17 13.23 -13.63
N LYS A 51 14.82 13.81 -14.63
CA LYS A 51 14.42 13.74 -16.05
C LYS A 51 15.19 12.68 -16.84
N GLU A 52 16.20 12.05 -16.23
CA GLU A 52 16.96 10.97 -16.87
C GLU A 52 16.03 9.79 -17.23
N GLU A 53 16.26 9.20 -18.41
CA GLU A 53 15.48 8.06 -18.85
C GLU A 53 15.69 6.88 -17.90
N GLY A 54 14.59 6.28 -17.44
CA GLY A 54 14.62 5.14 -16.50
C GLY A 54 14.56 5.51 -15.01
N VAL A 55 14.55 6.80 -14.65
CA VAL A 55 14.44 7.23 -13.24
C VAL A 55 13.20 6.68 -12.55
N THR A 56 12.08 6.58 -13.26
CA THR A 56 10.81 6.09 -12.68
C THR A 56 10.90 4.64 -12.20
N GLN A 57 11.67 3.80 -12.89
CA GLN A 57 11.90 2.40 -12.54
C GLN A 57 12.79 2.28 -11.32
N VAL A 58 13.82 3.14 -11.22
CA VAL A 58 14.68 3.22 -10.03
C VAL A 58 13.86 3.63 -8.81
N ILE A 59 13.01 4.67 -8.94
CA ILE A 59 12.16 5.12 -7.85
C ILE A 59 11.11 4.08 -7.48
N GLU A 60 10.53 3.38 -8.45
CA GLU A 60 9.63 2.25 -8.18
C GLU A 60 10.32 1.17 -7.34
N TRP A 61 11.54 0.80 -7.69
CA TRP A 61 12.33 -0.15 -6.91
C TRP A 61 12.56 0.34 -5.47
N VAL A 62 12.87 1.63 -5.28
CA VAL A 62 13.05 2.24 -3.95
C VAL A 62 11.75 2.23 -3.15
N ILE A 63 10.59 2.46 -3.79
CA ILE A 63 9.29 2.38 -3.13
C ILE A 63 9.08 0.98 -2.54
N GLU A 64 9.35 -0.06 -3.35
CA GLU A 64 9.11 -1.45 -2.99
C GLU A 64 10.11 -2.01 -1.98
N ASN A 65 11.38 -1.58 -2.05
CA ASN A 65 12.49 -2.16 -1.27
C ASN A 65 13.03 -1.25 -0.16
N GLY A 66 12.64 0.02 -0.14
CA GLY A 66 13.05 0.97 0.90
C GLY A 66 12.31 0.77 2.24
N TYR A 67 12.74 1.47 3.27
CA TYR A 67 12.01 1.63 4.52
C TYR A 67 11.22 2.95 4.50
N ALA A 68 10.57 3.26 5.63
CA ALA A 68 9.73 4.45 5.76
C ALA A 68 10.50 5.75 5.47
N GLN A 69 11.80 5.84 5.78
CA GLN A 69 12.59 7.04 5.51
C GLN A 69 12.84 7.25 4.01
N GLU A 70 13.12 6.18 3.25
CA GLU A 70 13.30 6.24 1.80
C GLU A 70 11.98 6.57 1.11
N ARG A 71 10.89 5.90 1.51
CA ARG A 71 9.54 6.24 1.02
C ARG A 71 9.14 7.67 1.39
N LYS A 72 9.59 8.17 2.53
CA LYS A 72 9.42 9.58 2.90
C LYS A 72 10.08 10.49 1.88
N LYS A 73 11.36 10.24 1.58
CA LYS A 73 12.14 11.00 0.60
C LYS A 73 11.55 10.91 -0.81
N VAL A 74 11.07 9.73 -1.22
CA VAL A 74 10.32 9.59 -2.49
C VAL A 74 9.11 10.50 -2.52
N GLY A 75 8.36 10.63 -1.42
CA GLY A 75 7.20 11.52 -1.32
C GLY A 75 7.51 13.00 -1.49
N ASP A 76 8.74 13.42 -1.21
CA ASP A 76 9.22 14.78 -1.47
C ASP A 76 9.58 14.98 -2.96
N LEU A 77 10.12 13.95 -3.61
CA LEU A 77 10.62 14.00 -4.99
C LEU A 77 9.56 13.71 -6.06
N ILE A 78 8.59 12.85 -5.75
CA ILE A 78 7.65 12.27 -6.74
C ILE A 78 6.84 13.32 -7.50
N TRP A 79 6.63 14.49 -6.90
CA TRP A 79 5.92 15.62 -7.52
C TRP A 79 6.71 16.34 -8.61
N SER A 80 8.03 16.16 -8.64
CA SER A 80 8.95 16.76 -9.62
C SER A 80 9.26 15.84 -10.79
N LEU A 81 8.80 14.58 -10.74
CA LEU A 81 8.95 13.62 -11.83
C LEU A 81 8.03 13.98 -13.00
N PRO A 82 8.37 13.54 -14.23
CA PRO A 82 7.40 13.51 -15.33
C PRO A 82 6.10 12.86 -14.88
N LYS A 83 4.94 13.41 -15.29
CA LYS A 83 3.62 12.95 -14.82
C LYS A 83 3.48 11.45 -15.05
N ASN A 84 3.50 10.69 -13.95
CA ASN A 84 3.43 9.23 -13.96
C ASN A 84 2.42 8.75 -12.92
N ASP A 85 1.17 8.64 -13.38
CA ASP A 85 0.05 8.19 -12.55
C ASP A 85 0.26 6.76 -12.04
N GLN A 86 0.92 5.88 -12.80
CA GLN A 86 1.21 4.51 -12.38
C GLN A 86 2.16 4.45 -11.20
N LEU A 87 3.25 5.23 -11.24
CA LEU A 87 4.21 5.32 -10.14
C LEU A 87 3.55 5.89 -8.88
N MET A 88 2.72 6.92 -9.02
CA MET A 88 1.97 7.49 -7.89
C MET A 88 0.98 6.46 -7.31
N ILE A 89 0.31 5.66 -8.15
CA ILE A 89 -0.56 4.57 -7.70
C ILE A 89 0.26 3.53 -6.92
N LYS A 90 1.41 3.09 -7.43
CA LYS A 90 2.29 2.16 -6.72
C LYS A 90 2.74 2.73 -5.38
N TYR A 91 3.06 4.01 -5.36
CA TYR A 91 3.49 4.70 -4.15
C TYR A 91 2.40 4.66 -3.07
N VAL A 92 1.18 5.13 -3.36
CA VAL A 92 0.08 5.13 -2.37
C VAL A 92 -0.35 3.72 -1.96
N GLN A 93 -0.24 2.75 -2.86
CA GLN A 93 -0.45 1.33 -2.55
C GLN A 93 0.55 0.84 -1.51
N THR A 94 1.83 1.17 -1.70
CA THR A 94 2.91 0.75 -0.82
C THR A 94 2.83 1.41 0.55
N LEU A 95 2.51 2.72 0.59
CA LEU A 95 2.24 3.42 1.85
C LEU A 95 1.11 2.75 2.64
N SER A 96 0.03 2.35 1.95
CA SER A 96 -1.07 1.61 2.57
C SER A 96 -0.67 0.23 3.07
N PHE A 97 0.16 -0.52 2.32
CA PHE A 97 0.62 -1.84 2.72
C PHE A 97 1.48 -1.80 3.99
N TYR A 98 2.38 -0.82 4.09
CA TYR A 98 3.28 -0.67 5.24
C TYR A 98 2.71 0.14 6.42
N GLY A 99 1.44 0.55 6.37
CA GLY A 99 0.82 1.28 7.49
C GLY A 99 1.24 2.76 7.59
N GLU A 100 1.78 3.36 6.53
CA GLU A 100 2.33 4.72 6.53
C GLU A 100 1.24 5.80 6.38
N ARG A 101 0.22 5.74 7.25
CA ARG A 101 -1.02 6.53 7.18
C ARG A 101 -0.80 8.03 7.03
N LYS A 102 0.06 8.63 7.87
CA LYS A 102 0.32 10.08 7.85
C LYS A 102 0.84 10.55 6.49
N GLN A 103 1.70 9.76 5.87
CA GLN A 103 2.26 10.06 4.57
C GLN A 103 1.21 9.89 3.47
N LEU A 104 0.43 8.80 3.51
CA LEU A 104 -0.66 8.57 2.56
C LEU A 104 -1.70 9.71 2.60
N GLU A 105 -2.11 10.15 3.79
CA GLU A 105 -3.01 11.29 3.97
C GLU A 105 -2.42 12.60 3.42
N ALA A 106 -1.12 12.84 3.61
CA ALA A 106 -0.44 14.01 3.08
C ALA A 106 -0.40 14.01 1.53
N VAL A 107 -0.20 12.84 0.92
CA VAL A 107 -0.24 12.68 -0.54
C VAL A 107 -1.65 12.93 -1.07
N ILE A 108 -2.67 12.32 -0.47
CA ILE A 108 -4.09 12.49 -0.87
C ILE A 108 -4.49 13.97 -0.89
N LYS A 109 -4.06 14.77 0.10
CA LYS A 109 -4.37 16.21 0.19
C LYS A 109 -3.80 17.02 -0.98
N LYS A 110 -2.72 16.56 -1.61
CA LYS A 110 -2.05 17.23 -2.73
C LYS A 110 -2.50 16.70 -4.09
N LEU A 111 -3.06 15.49 -4.16
CA LEU A 111 -3.49 14.88 -5.42
C LEU A 111 -4.70 15.62 -5.99
N PRO A 112 -4.69 15.99 -7.29
CA PRO A 112 -5.89 16.50 -7.95
C PRO A 112 -6.99 15.44 -7.98
N ASN A 113 -8.25 15.86 -8.04
CA ASN A 113 -9.37 14.94 -8.23
C ASN A 113 -9.18 14.11 -9.52
N GLY A 114 -9.58 12.83 -9.47
CA GLY A 114 -9.44 11.88 -10.57
C GLY A 114 -8.97 10.50 -10.09
N ASN A 115 -8.65 9.62 -11.05
CA ASN A 115 -8.40 8.19 -10.79
C ASN A 115 -7.33 7.92 -9.72
N VAL A 116 -6.20 8.62 -9.76
CA VAL A 116 -5.11 8.44 -8.78
C VAL A 116 -5.57 8.82 -7.36
N ASN A 117 -6.30 9.92 -7.23
CA ASN A 117 -6.84 10.38 -5.95
C ASN A 117 -7.95 9.46 -5.42
N GLN A 118 -8.81 8.95 -6.30
CA GLN A 118 -9.82 7.93 -5.96
C GLN A 118 -9.17 6.65 -5.42
N LYS A 119 -8.15 6.13 -6.12
CA LYS A 119 -7.38 4.95 -5.67
C LYS A 119 -6.64 5.22 -4.36
N ALA A 120 -6.04 6.40 -4.18
CA ALA A 120 -5.36 6.76 -2.94
C ALA A 120 -6.32 6.81 -1.74
N ARG A 121 -7.51 7.40 -1.90
CA ARG A 121 -8.56 7.41 -0.86
C ARG A 121 -9.10 6.01 -0.55
N PHE A 122 -9.24 5.16 -1.56
CA PHE A 122 -9.57 3.75 -1.33
C PHE A 122 -8.47 3.04 -0.53
N ARG A 123 -7.19 3.27 -0.85
CA ARG A 123 -6.05 2.72 -0.08
C ARG A 123 -6.04 3.21 1.36
N LEU A 124 -6.41 4.46 1.61
CA LEU A 124 -6.61 4.96 2.98
C LEU A 124 -7.74 4.21 3.69
N ALA A 125 -8.89 4.03 3.04
CA ALA A 125 -10.02 3.28 3.59
C ALA A 125 -9.63 1.83 3.93
N LEU A 126 -8.87 1.17 3.05
CA LEU A 126 -8.35 -0.19 3.27
C LEU A 126 -7.41 -0.23 4.47
N LEU A 127 -6.43 0.67 4.55
CA LEU A 127 -5.50 0.77 5.68
C LEU A 127 -6.24 0.95 7.00
N VAL A 128 -7.22 1.88 7.06
CA VAL A 128 -8.01 2.12 8.29
C VAL A 128 -8.79 0.87 8.70
N ALA A 129 -9.39 0.16 7.75
CA ALA A 129 -10.11 -1.08 8.03
C ALA A 129 -9.19 -2.18 8.56
N GLU A 130 -7.99 -2.34 7.98
CA GLU A 130 -7.02 -3.34 8.41
C GLU A 130 -6.41 -3.03 9.77
N ASP A 131 -6.02 -1.78 10.01
CA ASP A 131 -5.51 -1.32 11.31
C ASP A 131 -6.57 -1.56 12.40
N ALA A 132 -7.82 -1.14 12.14
CA ALA A 132 -8.92 -1.36 13.04
C ALA A 132 -9.17 -2.85 13.31
N GLN A 133 -8.93 -3.75 12.34
CA GLN A 133 -9.11 -5.19 12.53
C GLN A 133 -7.93 -5.82 13.29
N ARG A 134 -6.70 -5.38 13.03
CA ARG A 134 -5.47 -5.96 13.60
C ARG A 134 -5.16 -5.44 15.00
N ASP A 135 -5.59 -4.23 15.33
CA ASP A 135 -5.35 -3.64 16.64
C ASP A 135 -6.21 -4.33 17.71
N LEU A 136 -5.53 -5.11 18.55
CA LEU A 136 -6.12 -5.84 19.67
C LEU A 136 -6.39 -4.95 20.89
N THR A 137 -5.89 -3.71 20.90
CA THR A 137 -6.10 -2.75 21.98
C THR A 137 -7.40 -1.97 21.85
N LEU A 138 -8.03 -1.99 20.66
CA LEU A 138 -9.30 -1.30 20.42
C LEU A 138 -10.49 -2.03 21.05
N THR A 139 -11.33 -1.28 21.75
CA THR A 139 -12.67 -1.73 22.14
C THR A 139 -13.58 -1.88 20.91
N ASP A 140 -14.66 -2.63 21.05
CA ASP A 140 -15.65 -2.79 19.97
C ASP A 140 -16.24 -1.44 19.51
N THR A 141 -16.45 -0.51 20.43
CA THR A 141 -16.92 0.85 20.09
C THR A 141 -15.88 1.63 19.29
N GLN A 142 -14.60 1.54 19.64
CA GLN A 142 -13.53 2.19 18.88
C GLN A 142 -13.39 1.57 17.48
N ARG A 143 -13.44 0.23 17.40
CA ARG A 143 -13.40 -0.51 16.13
C ARG A 143 -14.58 -0.15 15.22
N ALA A 144 -15.78 -0.06 15.79
CA ALA A 144 -16.97 0.39 15.07
C ALA A 144 -16.83 1.83 14.54
N LYS A 145 -16.19 2.72 15.30
CA LYS A 145 -15.93 4.10 14.86
C LYS A 145 -14.95 4.16 13.67
N GLU A 146 -13.89 3.36 13.69
CA GLU A 146 -12.98 3.24 12.54
C GLU A 146 -13.72 2.65 11.32
N ASN A 147 -14.51 1.59 11.49
CA ASN A 147 -15.35 1.04 10.42
C ASN A 147 -16.32 2.08 9.84
N GLN A 148 -16.92 2.92 10.67
CA GLN A 148 -17.78 4.02 10.21
C GLN A 148 -17.00 5.07 9.41
N THR A 149 -15.74 5.32 9.77
CA THR A 149 -14.84 6.19 9.02
C THR A 149 -14.56 5.61 7.64
N VAL A 150 -14.29 4.30 7.55
CA VAL A 150 -14.14 3.57 6.28
C VAL A 150 -15.40 3.73 5.42
N VAL A 151 -16.58 3.45 5.99
CA VAL A 151 -17.87 3.60 5.29
C VAL A 151 -18.06 5.02 4.75
N SER A 152 -17.72 6.05 5.53
CA SER A 152 -17.82 7.45 5.08
C SER A 152 -16.94 7.75 3.87
N ILE A 153 -15.71 7.23 3.85
CA ILE A 153 -14.78 7.39 2.71
C ILE A 153 -15.35 6.68 1.48
N LEU A 154 -15.79 5.43 1.63
CA LEU A 154 -16.31 4.60 0.54
C LEU A 154 -17.62 5.15 -0.04
N ASP A 155 -18.53 5.64 0.80
CA ASP A 155 -19.81 6.22 0.36
C ASP A 155 -19.63 7.55 -0.37
N LYS A 156 -18.56 8.30 -0.07
CA LYS A 156 -18.17 9.47 -0.87
C LYS A 156 -17.59 9.05 -2.21
N LEU A 157 -16.64 8.10 -2.21
CA LEU A 157 -16.02 7.61 -3.44
C LEU A 157 -17.05 7.08 -4.43
N ARG A 158 -18.02 6.28 -3.98
CA ARG A 158 -19.06 5.67 -4.83
C ARG A 158 -19.98 6.69 -5.53
N LYS A 159 -19.97 7.96 -5.10
CA LYS A 159 -20.77 9.04 -5.71
C LYS A 159 -19.99 9.83 -6.77
N GLU A 160 -18.71 9.53 -6.95
CA GLU A 160 -17.90 10.20 -7.94
C GLU A 160 -18.04 9.56 -9.31
N ASP A 161 -17.88 10.38 -10.34
CA ASP A 161 -17.84 9.95 -11.73
C ASP A 161 -16.50 9.26 -12.06
N ASP A 162 -16.44 8.59 -13.21
CA ASP A 162 -15.25 7.97 -13.80
C ASP A 162 -14.51 6.95 -12.91
N LEU A 163 -15.20 6.32 -11.96
CA LEU A 163 -14.66 5.19 -11.19
C LEU A 163 -14.46 3.98 -12.11
N ASP A 164 -13.24 3.46 -12.17
CA ASP A 164 -12.97 2.21 -12.88
C ASP A 164 -13.70 1.02 -12.25
N GLU A 165 -14.11 0.04 -13.07
CA GLU A 165 -14.93 -1.11 -12.64
C GLU A 165 -14.30 -1.90 -11.50
N LEU A 166 -12.97 -2.03 -11.53
CA LEU A 166 -12.22 -2.74 -10.50
C LEU A 166 -12.30 -2.00 -9.16
N LEU A 167 -12.13 -0.68 -9.17
CA LEU A 167 -12.30 0.16 -7.99
C LEU A 167 -13.74 0.13 -7.46
N GLN A 168 -14.76 0.14 -8.33
CA GLN A 168 -16.16 0.01 -7.91
C GLN A 168 -16.40 -1.32 -7.18
N ARG A 169 -15.86 -2.42 -7.71
CA ARG A 169 -15.92 -3.74 -7.06
C ARG A 169 -15.23 -3.72 -5.71
N TRP A 170 -14.01 -3.18 -5.64
CA TRP A 170 -13.26 -3.10 -4.38
C TRP A 170 -13.96 -2.24 -3.33
N ILE A 171 -14.57 -1.12 -3.72
CA ILE A 171 -15.39 -0.29 -2.83
C ILE A 171 -16.55 -1.10 -2.26
N LYS A 172 -17.29 -1.83 -3.12
CA LYS A 172 -18.40 -2.69 -2.70
C LYS A 172 -17.94 -3.76 -1.71
N ASP A 173 -16.87 -4.47 -2.04
CA ASP A 173 -16.36 -5.60 -1.25
C ASP A 173 -15.84 -5.15 0.11
N LEU A 174 -15.02 -4.07 0.14
CA LEU A 174 -14.51 -3.53 1.40
C LEU A 174 -15.65 -2.98 2.28
N ARG A 175 -16.63 -2.28 1.67
CA ARG A 175 -17.80 -1.78 2.40
C ARG A 175 -18.59 -2.92 3.02
N TYR A 176 -18.83 -4.00 2.29
CA TYR A 176 -19.50 -5.20 2.81
C TYR A 176 -18.71 -5.79 3.98
N LYS A 177 -17.38 -5.96 3.82
CA LYS A 177 -16.50 -6.47 4.88
C LYS A 177 -16.65 -5.67 6.18
N VAL A 178 -16.51 -4.34 6.13
CA VAL A 178 -16.52 -3.51 7.36
C VAL A 178 -17.91 -3.29 7.97
N THR A 179 -18.97 -3.78 7.32
CA THR A 179 -20.36 -3.66 7.81
C THR A 179 -21.01 -4.99 8.16
N HIS A 180 -20.50 -6.11 7.63
CA HIS A 180 -21.11 -7.44 7.81
C HIS A 180 -20.12 -8.50 8.32
N LEU A 181 -18.81 -8.30 8.13
CA LEU A 181 -17.76 -9.26 8.48
C LEU A 181 -16.86 -8.72 9.59
N VAL A 182 -17.48 -8.19 10.65
CA VAL A 182 -16.80 -7.60 11.81
C VAL A 182 -17.27 -8.26 13.09
N VAL A 183 -16.50 -8.10 14.17
CA VAL A 183 -16.85 -8.62 15.50
C VAL A 183 -18.24 -8.13 15.92
N GLY A 184 -19.06 -9.03 16.44
CA GLY A 184 -20.43 -8.75 16.87
C GLY A 184 -21.50 -8.97 15.79
N CYS A 185 -21.12 -9.11 14.51
CA CYS A 185 -22.05 -9.51 13.46
C CYS A 185 -22.33 -11.02 13.48
N GLU A 186 -23.52 -11.41 13.03
CA GLU A 186 -23.81 -12.80 12.73
C GLU A 186 -22.90 -13.26 11.56
N ALA A 187 -22.14 -14.33 11.78
CA ALA A 187 -21.32 -14.91 10.72
C ALA A 187 -22.23 -15.36 9.55
N PRO A 188 -21.89 -15.05 8.29
CA PRO A 188 -22.67 -15.48 7.14
C PRO A 188 -22.84 -17.00 7.11
N GLU A 189 -23.98 -17.46 6.58
CA GLU A 189 -24.18 -18.88 6.33
C GLU A 189 -23.10 -19.41 5.39
N ILE A 190 -22.60 -20.60 5.71
CA ILE A 190 -21.68 -21.35 4.85
C ILE A 190 -22.30 -22.72 4.68
N GLU A 191 -22.58 -23.09 3.44
CA GLU A 191 -22.96 -24.44 3.08
C GLU A 191 -21.90 -25.07 2.19
N GLY A 192 -21.64 -26.35 2.39
CA GLY A 192 -20.66 -27.07 1.62
C GLY A 192 -20.71 -28.56 1.91
N PHE A 193 -19.70 -29.26 1.38
CA PHE A 193 -19.46 -30.66 1.66
C PHE A 193 -18.11 -30.78 2.36
N ASP A 194 -18.03 -31.64 3.37
CA ASP A 194 -16.75 -31.99 3.99
C ASP A 194 -15.96 -33.00 3.12
N GLN A 195 -14.78 -33.41 3.59
CA GLN A 195 -13.90 -34.35 2.88
C GLN A 195 -14.54 -35.72 2.62
N ASP A 196 -15.57 -36.09 3.39
CA ASP A 196 -16.28 -37.37 3.25
C ASP A 196 -17.55 -37.23 2.39
N GLY A 197 -17.76 -36.05 1.77
CA GLY A 197 -18.91 -35.75 0.94
C GLY A 197 -20.19 -35.50 1.73
N LYS A 198 -20.11 -35.29 3.05
CA LYS A 198 -21.27 -34.98 3.87
C LYS A 198 -21.57 -33.49 3.80
N LYS A 199 -22.82 -33.15 3.48
CA LYS A 199 -23.29 -31.76 3.50
C LYS A 199 -23.25 -31.22 4.92
N PHE A 200 -22.73 -30.01 5.09
CA PHE A 200 -22.78 -29.26 6.35
C PHE A 200 -23.25 -27.83 6.10
N ARG A 201 -23.81 -27.21 7.15
CA ARG A 201 -24.06 -25.77 7.24
C ARG A 201 -23.38 -25.21 8.48
N LEU A 202 -22.93 -23.97 8.45
CA LEU A 202 -22.39 -23.31 9.65
C LEU A 202 -23.45 -23.22 10.75
N SER A 203 -24.72 -23.04 10.37
CA SER A 203 -25.85 -23.05 11.30
C SER A 203 -26.00 -24.36 12.09
N ASP A 204 -25.52 -25.49 11.57
CA ASP A 204 -25.63 -26.79 12.24
C ASP A 204 -24.81 -26.85 13.55
N TYR A 205 -23.91 -25.88 13.75
CA TYR A 205 -23.05 -25.76 14.93
C TYR A 205 -23.55 -24.73 15.95
N ARG A 206 -24.78 -24.21 15.82
CA ARG A 206 -25.38 -23.30 16.82
C ARG A 206 -25.31 -23.92 18.23
N GLY A 207 -25.01 -23.08 19.22
CA GLY A 207 -24.78 -23.51 20.61
C GLY A 207 -23.37 -24.02 20.90
N LYS A 208 -22.46 -24.05 19.91
CA LYS A 208 -21.04 -24.38 20.08
C LYS A 208 -20.15 -23.18 19.81
N VAL A 209 -18.95 -23.21 20.37
CA VAL A 209 -17.84 -22.35 19.92
C VAL A 209 -17.23 -22.99 18.68
N VAL A 210 -17.15 -22.25 17.58
CA VAL A 210 -16.65 -22.74 16.28
C VAL A 210 -15.42 -21.94 15.88
N LEU A 211 -14.33 -22.64 15.60
CA LEU A 211 -13.17 -22.08 14.92
C LEU A 211 -13.26 -22.44 13.43
N LEU A 212 -13.31 -21.42 12.56
CA LEU A 212 -13.37 -21.61 11.12
C LEU A 212 -12.06 -21.13 10.45
N PRO A 213 -11.09 -22.04 10.23
CA PRO A 213 -9.87 -21.73 9.51
C PRO A 213 -10.05 -21.84 8.00
N PHE A 214 -9.39 -20.95 7.24
CA PHE A 214 -9.31 -21.02 5.78
C PHE A 214 -7.87 -21.38 5.38
N TRP A 215 -7.67 -22.48 4.64
CA TRP A 215 -6.36 -22.91 4.12
C TRP A 215 -6.50 -23.47 2.69
N GLY A 216 -5.37 -23.53 1.99
CA GLY A 216 -5.25 -24.17 0.68
C GLY A 216 -3.93 -24.92 0.58
N ILE A 217 -3.89 -25.94 -0.28
CA ILE A 217 -2.65 -26.58 -0.74
C ILE A 217 -2.13 -25.79 -1.94
N TRP A 218 -0.82 -25.53 -1.97
CA TRP A 218 -0.14 -24.74 -2.99
C TRP A 218 0.70 -25.66 -3.87
#